data_AF-A0A5R2MWQ5-F1
#
_entry.id   AF-A0A5R2MWQ5-F1
#
_cell.length_a   1.000
_cell.length_b   1.000
_cell.length_c   1.000
_cell.angle_alpha   90.00
_cell.angle_beta   90.00
_cell.angle_gamma   90.00
#
_symmetry.space_group_name_H-M   'P 1'
#
loop_
_entity.id
_entity.type
_entity.pdbx_description
1 polymer ?
#
loop_
_entity_poly.entity_id
_entity_poly.type
_entity_poly.pdbx_seq_one_letter_code
_entity_poly.pdbx_strand_id
1 'polypeptide(L)'
;LTDALDAKELVVTGGRIDVKNVEFHYGKGFGVLNGVDLVVKPGEKVGLVGPSGAGKTTLANLILRLYDLESGRITIDGQDVSGVTQNSLRANIGVVSQ
;
A
#
# COMPACT_ATOMS: atom_id res chain seq x y z
N LEU A 1 6.71 13.30 -0.27
CA LEU A 1 5.26 13.01 -0.17
C LEU A 1 4.59 14.10 0.63
N THR A 2 3.47 14.61 0.15
CA THR A 2 2.57 15.50 0.89
C THR A 2 1.15 15.00 0.70
N ASP A 3 0.29 15.21 1.69
CA ASP A 3 -1.13 14.89 1.55
C ASP A 3 -1.76 15.78 0.47
N ALA A 4 -2.79 15.28 -0.21
CA ALA A 4 -3.60 16.08 -1.10
C ALA A 4 -4.34 17.16 -0.31
N LEU A 5 -4.66 18.30 -0.94
CA LEU A 5 -5.34 19.42 -0.27
C LEU A 5 -6.71 19.04 0.30
N ASP A 6 -7.36 18.05 -0.31
CA ASP A 6 -8.66 17.51 0.06
C ASP A 6 -8.58 16.12 0.71
N ALA A 7 -7.38 15.71 1.16
CA ALA A 7 -7.18 14.43 1.82
C ALA A 7 -8.05 14.31 3.08
N LYS A 8 -8.75 13.18 3.19
CA LYS A 8 -9.66 12.90 4.30
C LYS A 8 -9.02 11.99 5.33
N GLU A 9 -9.60 11.93 6.53
CA GLU A 9 -9.21 10.91 7.51
C GLU A 9 -9.65 9.52 7.02
N LEU A 10 -8.77 8.52 7.13
CA LEU A 10 -9.08 7.13 6.85
C LEU A 10 -10.07 6.60 7.90
N VAL A 11 -11.20 6.06 7.44
CA VAL A 11 -12.18 5.39 8.31
C VAL A 11 -12.07 3.88 8.14
N VAL A 12 -11.45 3.19 9.10
CA VAL A 12 -11.31 1.72 9.04
C VAL A 12 -12.51 1.05 9.69
N THR A 13 -13.12 0.10 8.98
CA THR A 13 -14.28 -0.71 9.44
C THR A 13 -13.93 -2.19 9.51
N GLY A 14 -13.28 -2.72 8.48
CA GLY A 14 -12.90 -4.13 8.38
C GLY A 14 -11.43 -4.35 8.05
N GLY A 15 -10.73 -3.34 7.54
CA GLY A 15 -9.32 -3.44 7.17
C GLY A 15 -9.07 -4.30 5.93
N ARG A 16 -10.03 -4.37 5.00
CA ARG A 16 -9.82 -4.99 3.69
C ARG A 16 -8.79 -4.20 2.91
N ILE A 17 -7.80 -4.86 2.32
CA ILE A 17 -6.79 -4.24 1.44
C ILE A 17 -6.99 -4.77 0.02
N ASP A 18 -7.11 -3.86 -0.95
CA ASP A 18 -7.08 -4.18 -2.38
C ASP A 18 -5.90 -3.45 -3.04
N VAL A 19 -4.98 -4.23 -3.61
CA VAL A 19 -3.90 -3.76 -4.49
C VAL A 19 -4.32 -4.14 -5.90
N LYS A 20 -4.40 -3.15 -6.80
CA LYS A 20 -4.85 -3.37 -8.17
C LYS A 20 -3.87 -2.82 -9.18
N ASN A 21 -3.34 -3.70 -10.02
CA ASN A 21 -2.40 -3.41 -11.10
C ASN A 21 -1.26 -2.46 -10.67
N VAL A 22 -0.67 -2.71 -9.50
CA VAL A 22 0.38 -1.83 -8.97
C VAL A 22 1.72 -2.08 -9.66
N GLU A 23 2.27 -1.03 -10.24
CA GLU A 23 3.64 -0.97 -10.76
C GLU A 23 4.44 0.05 -9.96
N PHE A 24 5.69 -0.29 -9.63
CA PHE A 24 6.57 0.59 -8.89
C PHE A 24 8.03 0.20 -9.08
N HIS A 25 8.91 1.18 -9.31
CA HIS A 25 10.32 0.98 -9.65
C HIS A 25 11.32 1.98 -9.02
N TYR A 26 10.93 2.80 -8.04
CA TYR A 26 11.80 3.83 -7.44
C TYR A 26 12.41 4.80 -8.48
N GLY A 27 11.64 5.23 -9.47
CA GLY A 27 12.14 6.08 -10.55
C GLY A 27 13.17 5.44 -11.51
N LYS A 28 13.41 4.12 -11.42
CA LYS A 28 14.35 3.41 -12.32
C LYS A 28 13.79 3.15 -13.72
N GLY A 29 12.52 3.44 -13.96
CA GLY A 29 11.82 3.22 -15.24
C GLY A 29 11.29 1.80 -15.42
N PHE A 30 11.82 0.82 -14.69
CA PHE A 30 11.32 -0.56 -14.67
C PHE A 30 11.85 -1.36 -13.47
N GLY A 31 11.19 -2.47 -13.16
CA GLY A 31 11.61 -3.45 -12.15
C GLY A 31 11.09 -3.16 -10.74
N VAL A 32 11.14 -4.16 -9.86
CA VAL A 32 10.55 -4.21 -8.50
C VAL A 32 9.11 -4.75 -8.45
N LEU A 33 8.08 -3.96 -8.76
CA LEU A 33 6.69 -4.44 -8.85
C LEU A 33 6.14 -4.20 -10.26
N ASN A 34 5.48 -5.20 -10.83
CA ASN A 34 4.95 -5.15 -12.20
C ASN A 34 3.54 -5.77 -12.22
N GLY A 35 2.51 -4.93 -12.31
CA GLY A 35 1.11 -5.35 -12.43
C GLY A 35 0.62 -6.20 -11.25
N VAL A 36 0.94 -5.81 -10.01
CA VAL A 36 0.59 -6.62 -8.83
C VAL A 36 -0.89 -6.44 -8.47
N ASP A 37 -1.62 -7.55 -8.43
CA ASP A 37 -2.95 -7.66 -7.85
C ASP A 37 -2.91 -8.50 -6.56
N LEU A 38 -3.48 -7.96 -5.48
CA LEU A 38 -3.60 -8.65 -4.19
C LEU A 38 -4.87 -8.19 -3.48
N VAL A 39 -5.58 -9.15 -2.90
CA VAL A 39 -6.70 -8.89 -2.00
C VAL A 39 -6.40 -9.52 -0.64
N VAL A 40 -6.45 -8.71 0.41
CA VAL A 40 -6.41 -9.18 1.80
C VAL A 40 -7.77 -8.89 2.44
N LYS A 41 -8.47 -9.94 2.87
CA LYS A 41 -9.79 -9.84 3.50
C LYS A 41 -9.66 -9.42 4.97
N PRO A 42 -10.72 -8.84 5.55
CA PRO A 42 -10.78 -8.59 7.00
C PRO A 42 -10.42 -9.84 7.82
N GLY A 43 -9.48 -9.69 8.74
CA GLY A 43 -9.00 -10.77 9.63
C GLY A 43 -8.12 -11.85 8.96
N GLU A 44 -7.84 -11.73 7.67
CA GLU A 44 -6.99 -12.67 6.95
C GLU A 44 -5.51 -12.50 7.32
N LYS A 45 -4.79 -13.62 7.48
CA LYS A 45 -3.35 -13.64 7.71
C LYS A 45 -2.65 -14.04 6.42
N VAL A 46 -1.85 -13.14 5.87
CA VAL A 46 -1.15 -13.35 4.59
C VAL A 46 0.37 -13.33 4.82
N GLY A 47 1.07 -14.28 4.22
CA GLY A 47 2.53 -14.31 4.16
C GLY A 47 3.04 -13.98 2.76
N LEU A 48 3.89 -12.97 2.64
CA LEU A 48 4.59 -12.64 1.39
C LEU A 48 5.96 -13.34 1.38
N VAL A 49 6.13 -14.31 0.48
CA VAL A 49 7.36 -15.12 0.35
C VAL A 49 7.96 -14.98 -1.05
N GLY A 50 9.29 -15.08 -1.13
CA GLY A 50 10.04 -14.96 -2.38
C GLY A 50 11.50 -14.56 -2.15
N PRO A 51 12.36 -14.64 -3.18
CA PRO A 51 13.79 -14.34 -3.05
C PRO A 51 14.05 -12.90 -2.61
N SER A 52 15.27 -12.62 -2.12
CA SER A 52 15.69 -11.25 -1.84
C SER A 52 15.53 -10.38 -3.09
N GLY A 53 15.06 -9.14 -2.93
CA GLY A 53 14.81 -8.23 -4.04
C GLY A 53 13.47 -8.43 -4.77
N ALA A 54 12.66 -9.45 -4.44
CA ALA A 54 11.36 -9.71 -5.07
C ALA A 54 10.24 -8.67 -4.77
N GLY A 55 10.57 -7.49 -4.22
CA GLY A 55 9.59 -6.43 -3.97
C GLY A 55 8.71 -6.58 -2.71
N LYS A 56 8.92 -7.59 -1.86
CA LYS A 56 8.12 -7.82 -0.64
C LYS A 56 8.04 -6.61 0.29
N THR A 57 9.20 -6.08 0.69
CA THR A 57 9.29 -4.88 1.55
C THR A 57 8.77 -3.65 0.82
N THR A 58 8.97 -3.56 -0.50
CA THR A 58 8.43 -2.47 -1.31
C THR A 58 6.91 -2.47 -1.29
N LEU A 59 6.25 -3.61 -1.48
CA LEU A 59 4.79 -3.72 -1.39
C LEU A 59 4.27 -3.28 -0.02
N ALA A 60 4.89 -3.73 1.07
CA ALA A 60 4.54 -3.30 2.42
C ALA A 60 4.69 -1.76 2.61
N ASN A 61 5.77 -1.18 2.09
CA ASN A 61 6.01 0.27 2.15
C ASN A 61 4.98 1.07 1.33
N LEU A 62 4.49 0.53 0.22
CA LEU A 62 3.46 1.17 -0.60
C LEU A 62 2.08 1.14 0.07
N ILE A 63 1.74 0.04 0.77
CA ILE A 63 0.51 -0.02 1.58
C ILE A 63 0.53 1.05 2.69
N LEU A 64 1.68 1.28 3.31
CA LEU A 64 1.92 2.35 4.29
C LEU A 64 2.03 3.75 3.68
N ARG A 65 1.93 3.85 2.34
CA ARG A 65 2.16 5.05 1.54
C ARG A 65 3.44 5.78 1.98
N LEU A 66 4.55 5.06 2.05
CA LEU A 66 5.88 5.65 2.23
C LEU A 66 6.45 6.20 0.91
N TYR A 67 5.88 5.75 -0.21
CA TYR A 67 6.10 6.24 -1.57
C TYR A 67 4.76 6.40 -2.27
N ASP A 68 4.68 7.28 -3.27
CA ASP A 68 3.51 7.39 -4.14
C ASP A 68 3.59 6.31 -5.20
N LEU A 69 2.43 5.81 -5.63
CA LEU A 69 2.35 4.81 -6.69
C LEU A 69 2.74 5.43 -8.03
N GLU A 70 3.47 4.68 -8.86
CA GLU A 70 3.76 5.09 -10.23
C GLU A 70 2.60 4.67 -11.17
N SER A 71 1.95 3.54 -10.88
CA SER A 71 0.72 3.08 -11.54
C SER A 71 -0.15 2.23 -10.60
N GLY A 72 -1.41 2.07 -10.96
CA GLY A 72 -2.38 1.28 -10.21
C GLY A 72 -2.95 2.01 -9.00
N ARG A 73 -3.53 1.23 -8.08
CA ARG A 73 -4.19 1.77 -6.87
C ARG A 73 -4.07 0.78 -5.71
N ILE A 74 -3.95 1.33 -4.50
CA ILE A 74 -4.13 0.60 -3.24
C ILE A 74 -5.31 1.23 -2.48
N THR A 75 -6.24 0.41 -2.00
CA THR A 75 -7.34 0.87 -1.15
C THR A 75 -7.42 0.11 0.16
N ILE A 76 -7.83 0.80 1.23
CA ILE A 76 -8.24 0.19 2.51
C ILE A 76 -9.72 0.45 2.71
N ASP A 77 -10.53 -0.61 2.85
CA ASP A 77 -11.99 -0.54 2.92
C ASP A 77 -12.59 0.33 1.79
N GLY A 78 -12.03 0.20 0.58
CA GLY A 78 -12.43 0.96 -0.61
C GLY A 78 -11.95 2.41 -0.69
N GLN A 79 -11.27 2.92 0.34
CA GLN A 79 -10.68 4.27 0.35
C GLN A 79 -9.27 4.22 -0.24
N ASP A 80 -9.02 5.02 -1.28
CA ASP A 80 -7.69 5.13 -1.90
C ASP A 80 -6.69 5.72 -0.91
N VAL A 81 -5.57 5.02 -0.69
CA VAL A 81 -4.55 5.46 0.27
C VAL A 81 -3.93 6.81 -0.12
N SER A 82 -3.95 7.17 -1.41
CA SER A 82 -3.48 8.48 -1.90
C SER A 82 -4.44 9.63 -1.57
N GLY A 83 -5.71 9.34 -1.33
CA GLY A 83 -6.77 10.31 -1.01
C GLY A 83 -7.06 10.49 0.48
N VAL A 84 -6.34 9.80 1.36
CA VAL A 84 -6.43 9.96 2.82
C VAL A 84 -5.18 10.60 3.39
N THR A 85 -5.27 11.19 4.58
CA THR A 85 -4.12 11.76 5.28
C THR A 85 -3.13 10.65 5.64
N GLN A 86 -1.83 10.90 5.46
CA GLN A 86 -0.80 9.92 5.83
C GLN A 86 -0.83 9.59 7.33
N ASN A 87 -1.20 10.56 8.17
CA ASN A 87 -1.30 10.36 9.61
C ASN A 87 -2.41 9.37 9.96
N SER A 88 -3.63 9.55 9.42
CA SER A 88 -4.75 8.64 9.66
C SER A 88 -4.48 7.24 9.13
N LEU A 89 -3.84 7.13 7.95
CA LEU A 89 -3.44 5.84 7.38
C LEU A 89 -2.52 5.06 8.32
N ARG A 90 -1.43 5.69 8.76
CA ARG A 90 -0.39 5.02 9.56
C ARG A 90 -0.83 4.79 11.01
N ALA A 91 -1.70 5.63 11.55
CA ALA A 91 -2.30 5.42 12.87
C ALA A 91 -3.15 4.12 12.94
N ASN A 92 -3.67 3.66 11.80
CA ASN A 92 -4.46 2.43 11.70
C ASN A 92 -3.64 1.18 11.35
N ILE A 93 -2.31 1.29 11.17
CA ILE A 93 -1.44 0.16 10.80
C ILE A 93 -0.33 -0.01 11.83
N GLY A 94 -0.36 -1.14 12.55
CA GLY A 94 0.76 -1.57 13.38
C GLY A 94 1.89 -2.16 12.54
N VAL A 95 3.12 -1.70 12.77
CA VAL A 95 4.32 -2.21 12.10
C VAL A 95 5.32 -2.68 13.14
N VAL A 96 5.85 -3.89 12.95
CA VAL A 96 6.97 -4.43 13.73
C VAL A 96 8.10 -4.71 12.76
N SER A 97 9.22 -3.99 12.91
CA SER A 97 10.43 -4.20 12.10
C SER A 97 11.35 -5.23 12.75
N GLN A 98 12.16 -5.90 11.92
CA GLN A 98 13.28 -6.73 12.38
C GLN A 98 14.45 -5.89 12.89
#